data_AF-A0A165I0L7-F1
#
_entry.id   AF-A0A165I0L7-F1
#
_cell.length_a   1.000
_cell.length_b   1.000
_cell.length_c   1.000
_cell.angle_alpha   90.00
_cell.angle_beta   90.00
_cell.angle_gamma   90.00
#
_symmetry.space_group_name_H-M   'P 1'
#
loop_
_entity.id
_entity.type
_entity.pdbx_description
1 polymer ?
#
loop_
_entity_poly.entity_id
_entity_poly.type
_entity_poly.pdbx_seq_one_letter_code
_entity_poly.pdbx_strand_id
1 'polypeptide(L)' 'MLTRTSCRINAGHYTALVKTSGKWWLANDHKVREMSEEEVAKRRDGYLFFLRRK' A
#
# COMPACT_ATOMS: atom_id res chain seq x y z
N MET A 1 -0.94 -2.30 4.31
CA MET A 1 -1.88 -1.21 4.00
C MET A 1 -2.39 -1.43 2.60
N LEU A 2 -3.71 -1.40 2.39
CA LEU A 2 -4.30 -1.45 1.06
C LEU A 2 -4.61 -0.03 0.59
N THR A 3 -4.34 0.28 -0.67
CA THR A 3 -4.64 1.58 -1.30
C THR A 3 -5.57 1.39 -2.50
N ARG A 4 -6.33 2.44 -2.85
CA ARG A 4 -7.27 2.44 -3.98
C ARG A 4 -7.11 3.70 -4.83
N THR A 5 -7.02 3.53 -6.15
CA THR A 5 -6.71 4.65 -7.08
C THR A 5 -7.93 5.40 -7.64
N SER A 6 -9.17 4.94 -7.42
CA SER A 6 -10.38 5.53 -8.01
C SER A 6 -11.39 6.05 -6.99
N CYS A 7 -12.09 7.12 -7.38
CA CYS A 7 -13.20 7.74 -6.64
C CYS A 7 -14.56 7.07 -6.88
N ARG A 8 -14.68 6.16 -7.86
CA ARG A 8 -15.91 5.41 -8.14
C ARG A 8 -15.95 4.12 -7.32
N ILE A 9 -17.13 3.73 -6.84
CA ILE A 9 -17.32 2.53 -6.03
C ILE A 9 -17.19 1.22 -6.84
N ASN A 10 -17.53 1.25 -8.14
CA ASN A 10 -17.56 0.07 -9.01
C ASN A 10 -16.40 0.03 -10.03
N ALA A 11 -15.43 0.93 -9.88
CA ALA A 11 -14.26 0.98 -10.76
C ALA A 11 -13.08 1.47 -9.93
N GLY A 12 -11.97 0.76 -9.99
CA GLY A 12 -10.74 1.13 -9.30
C GLY A 12 -9.74 -0.01 -9.31
N HIS A 13 -8.53 0.31 -8.87
CA HIS A 13 -7.46 -0.68 -8.72
C HIS A 13 -6.97 -0.68 -7.28
N TYR A 14 -6.79 -1.86 -6.71
CA TYR A 14 -6.26 -2.01 -5.36
C TYR A 14 -4.79 -2.41 -5.42
N THR A 15 -3.97 -1.76 -4.62
CA THR A 15 -2.57 -2.16 -4.42
C THR A 15 -2.26 -2.33 -2.95
N ALA A 16 -1.25 -3.14 -2.62
CA ALA A 16 -0.89 -3.42 -1.24
C ALA A 16 0.52 -2.92 -0.92
N LEU A 17 0.64 -2.19 0.18
CA LEU A 17 1.90 -1.84 0.82
C LEU A 17 2.17 -2.79 1.99
N VAL A 18 3.27 -3.50 1.92
CA VAL A 18 3.66 -4.54 2.90
C VAL A 18 5.00 -4.17 3.51
N LYS A 19 5.10 -4.23 4.84
CA LYS A 19 6.38 -4.12 5.56
C LYS A 19 6.88 -5.50 5.93
N THR A 20 8.05 -5.89 5.43
CA THR A 20 8.72 -7.14 5.80
C THR A 20 10.20 -6.92 6.00
N SER A 21 10.78 -7.51 7.05
CA SER A 21 12.20 -7.34 7.42
C SER A 21 12.67 -5.88 7.44
N GLY A 22 11.82 -4.97 7.92
CA GLY A 22 12.12 -3.53 8.00
C GLY A 22 11.94 -2.75 6.70
N LYS A 23 11.74 -3.40 5.56
CA LYS A 23 11.58 -2.77 4.24
C LYS A 23 10.12 -2.70 3.81
N TRP A 24 9.79 -1.69 3.01
CA TRP A 24 8.45 -1.54 2.42
C TRP A 24 8.42 -1.97 0.97
N TRP A 25 7.31 -2.59 0.60
CA TRP A 25 7.07 -3.12 -0.73
C TRP A 25 5.70 -2.72 -1.21
N LEU A 26 5.62 -2.25 -2.46
CA LEU A 26 4.37 -2.07 -3.19
C LEU A 26 4.14 -3.29 -4.07
N ALA A 27 3.09 -4.04 -3.74
CA ALA A 27 2.55 -5.11 -4.57
C ALA A 27 1.37 -4.56 -5.40
N ASN A 28 1.59 -4.53 -6.71
CA ASN A 28 0.62 -4.11 -7.72
C ASN A 28 0.43 -5.27 -8.71
N ASP A 29 -0.50 -6.17 -8.38
CA ASP A 29 -0.72 -7.45 -9.07
C ASP A 29 0.58 -8.25 -9.21
N HIS A 30 1.07 -8.40 -10.43
CA HIS A 30 2.31 -9.11 -10.78
C HIS A 30 3.57 -8.24 -10.64
N LYS A 31 3.43 -6.93 -10.42
CA LYS A 31 4.55 -5.99 -10.28
C LYS A 31 4.80 -5.71 -8.81
N VAL A 32 6.01 -6.02 -8.36
CA VAL A 32 6.46 -5.73 -6.99
C VAL A 32 7.64 -4.76 -7.05
N ARG A 33 7.60 -3.71 -6.24
CA ARG A 33 8.68 -2.72 -6.14
C ARG A 33 8.97 -2.38 -4.67
N GLU A 34 10.24 -2.26 -4.32
CA GLU A 34 10.65 -1.69 -3.04
C GLU A 34 10.26 -0.20 -2.96
N MET A 35 9.94 0.27 -1.76
CA MET A 35 9.64 1.68 -1.46
C MET A 35 10.36 2.12 -0.19
N SER A 36 10.71 3.40 -0.12
CA SER A 36 11.25 4.01 1.09
C SER A 36 10.15 4.28 2.13
N GLU A 37 10.52 4.40 3.41
CA GLU A 37 9.57 4.76 4.46
C GLU A 37 8.96 6.16 4.23
N GLU A 38 9.75 7.10 3.72
CA GLU A 38 9.33 8.46 3.41
C GLU A 38 8.30 8.49 2.27
N GLU A 39 8.48 7.66 1.23
CA GLU A 39 7.51 7.52 0.15
C GLU A 39 6.18 6.97 0.68
N VAL A 40 6.22 5.95 1.54
CA VAL A 40 5.02 5.36 2.14
C VAL A 40 4.30 6.36 3.04
N ALA A 41 5.04 7.11 3.87
CA ALA A 41 4.48 8.08 4.80
C ALA A 41 3.76 9.26 4.11
N LYS A 42 4.17 9.62 2.88
CA LYS A 42 3.55 10.71 2.11
C LYS A 42 2.22 10.32 1.46
N ARG A 43 1.89 9.01 1.40
CA ARG A 43 0.66 8.54 0.77
C ARG A 43 -0.57 8.87 1.61
N ARG A 44 -1.62 9.35 0.94
CA ARG A 44 -2.92 9.71 1.56
C ARG A 44 -4.08 8.85 1.06
N ASP A 45 -3.81 7.85 0.23
CA ASP A 45 -4.77 6.97 -0.42
C ASP A 45 -4.96 5.64 0.32
N GLY A 46 -4.68 5.62 1.63
CA GLY A 46 -4.88 4.46 2.48
C GLY A 46 -6.36 4.13 2.66
N TYR A 47 -6.71 2.88 2.36
CA TYR A 47 -8.06 2.38 2.51
C TYR A 47 -8.17 1.43 3.72
N LEU A 48 -7.27 0.47 3.84
CA LEU A 48 -7.22 -0.47 4.97
C LEU A 48 -5.83 -0.54 5.58
N PHE A 49 -5.76 -0.44 6.91
CA PHE A 49 -4.51 -0.50 7.68
C PHE A 49 -4.48 -1.75 8.54
N PHE A 50 -3.39 -2.51 8.42
CA PHE A 50 -3.12 -3.69 9.24
C PHE A 50 -2.02 -3.31 10.22
N LEU A 51 -2.35 -3.33 11.51
CA LEU A 51 -1.41 -3.02 12.59
C LEU A 51 -1.12 -4.31 13.34
N ARG A 52 0.17 -4.60 13.55
CA ARG A 52 0.60 -5.70 14.41
C ARG A 52 0.88 -5.13 15.80
N ARG A 53 0.38 -5.79 16.84
CA ARG A 53 0.78 -5.49 18.23
C ARG A 53 2.28 -5.70 18.39
N LYS A 54 2.91 -4.82 19.16
CA LYS A 54 4.32 -4.97 19.55
C LYS A 54 4.47 -6.12 20.54
#